data_AF-A0A530Y0H8-F1
#
_entry.id   AF-A0A530Y0H8-F1
#
_cell.length_a   1.000
_cell.length_b   1.000
_cell.length_c   1.000
_cell.angle_alpha   90.00
_cell.angle_beta   90.00
_cell.angle_gamma   90.00
#
_symmetry.space_group_name_H-M   'P 1'
#
loop_
_entity.id
_entity.type
_entity.pdbx_description
1 polymer ?
#
loop_
_entity_poly.entity_id
_entity_poly.type
_entity_poly.pdbx_seq_one_letter_code
_entity_poly.pdbx_strand_id
1 'polypeptide(L)' 'GFTNLLHLYSPDLIVMGGGLANGFDLLAPTIRATVEQRAMPAYRDVPIVPAQLGDRAGLIGAASLILWEGEPGVST' A
#
# COMPACT_ATOMS: atom_id res chain seq x y z
N GLY A 1 5.14 -11.69 -1.36
CA GLY A 1 4.16 -10.61 -1.60
C GLY A 1 4.87 -9.28 -1.72
N PHE A 2 5.05 -8.58 -0.60
CA PHE A 2 5.63 -7.22 -0.56
C PHE A 2 6.95 -7.06 -1.30
N THR A 3 7.94 -7.92 -1.07
CA THR A 3 9.23 -7.86 -1.79
C THR A 3 9.07 -7.89 -3.31
N ASN A 4 8.15 -8.71 -3.82
CA ASN A 4 7.88 -8.78 -5.26
C ASN A 4 7.21 -7.50 -5.77
N LEU A 5 6.27 -6.93 -4.99
CA LEU A 5 5.65 -5.64 -5.33
C LEU A 5 6.66 -4.50 -5.34
N LEU A 6 7.59 -4.49 -4.38
CA LEU A 6 8.70 -3.54 -4.33
C LEU A 6 9.53 -3.62 -5.62
N HIS A 7 9.92 -4.83 -6.03
CA HIS A 7 10.74 -5.03 -7.23
C HIS A 7 10.01 -4.74 -8.54
N LEU A 8 8.72 -5.07 -8.63
CA LEU A 8 7.95 -4.89 -9.87
C LEU A 8 7.52 -3.45 -10.12
N TYR A 9 7.20 -2.71 -9.05
CA TYR A 9 6.57 -1.39 -9.18
C TYR A 9 7.42 -0.24 -8.65
N SER A 10 8.51 -0.52 -7.92
CA SER A 10 9.35 0.50 -7.27
C SER A 10 8.53 1.60 -6.57
N PRO A 11 7.53 1.26 -5.73
CA PRO A 11 6.64 2.25 -5.14
C PRO A 11 7.32 3.02 -4.01
N ASP A 12 6.85 4.24 -3.75
CA ASP A 12 7.25 5.02 -2.57
C ASP A 12 6.54 4.57 -1.28
N LEU A 13 5.43 3.83 -1.40
CA LEU A 13 4.60 3.38 -0.28
C LEU A 13 3.81 2.13 -0.66
N ILE A 14 3.67 1.19 0.27
CA ILE A 14 2.70 0.10 0.15
C ILE A 14 1.66 0.19 1.27
N VAL A 15 0.38 0.19 0.89
CA VAL A 15 -0.74 0.16 1.84
C VAL A 15 -1.31 -1.26 1.90
N MET A 16 -1.34 -1.85 3.09
CA MET A 16 -1.97 -3.14 3.35
C MET A 16 -3.44 -2.94 3.74
N GLY A 17 -4.37 -3.31 2.85
CA GLY A 17 -5.81 -3.25 3.09
C GLY A 17 -6.46 -4.57 3.49
N GLY A 18 -7.79 -4.55 3.59
CA GLY A 18 -8.62 -5.70 3.91
C GLY A 18 -8.43 -6.22 5.33
N GLY A 19 -8.89 -7.46 5.60
CA GLY A 19 -8.83 -8.06 6.93
C GLY A 19 -7.42 -8.24 7.50
N LEU A 20 -6.38 -8.22 6.66
CA LEU A 20 -4.97 -8.25 7.07
C LEU A 20 -4.55 -6.98 7.81
N ALA A 21 -5.13 -5.83 7.46
CA ALA A 21 -4.85 -4.56 8.12
C ALA A 21 -5.22 -4.57 9.61
N ASN A 22 -6.22 -5.36 10.00
CA ASN A 22 -6.66 -5.50 11.39
C ASN A 22 -5.61 -6.18 12.28
N GLY A 23 -4.71 -6.98 11.70
CA GLY A 23 -3.61 -7.66 12.39
C GLY A 23 -2.26 -7.02 12.11
N PHE A 24 -2.21 -5.77 11.63
CA PHE A 24 -0.98 -5.16 11.14
C PHE A 24 0.13 -5.15 12.17
N ASP A 25 -0.15 -4.75 13.42
CA ASP A 25 0.89 -4.66 14.47
C ASP A 25 1.55 -6.01 14.77
N LEU A 26 0.79 -7.10 14.64
CA LEU A 26 1.31 -8.47 14.79
C LEU A 26 2.17 -8.89 13.59
N LEU A 27 1.81 -8.45 12.39
CA LEU A 27 2.48 -8.84 11.15
C LEU A 27 3.69 -7.95 10.81
N ALA A 28 3.67 -6.69 11.23
CA ALA A 28 4.65 -5.68 10.87
C ALA A 28 6.11 -6.09 11.16
N PRO A 29 6.46 -6.71 12.31
CA PRO A 29 7.82 -7.16 12.56
C PRO A 29 8.29 -8.22 11.56
N THR A 30 7.44 -9.20 11.26
CA THR A 30 7.73 -10.28 10.31
C THR A 30 7.86 -9.75 8.88
N ILE A 31 7.02 -8.79 8.51
CA ILE A 31 7.09 -8.11 7.20
C ILE A 31 8.40 -7.34 7.08
N ARG A 32 8.77 -6.54 8.09
CA ARG A 32 10.03 -5.79 8.10
C ARG A 32 11.23 -6.73 7.98
N ALA A 33 11.27 -7.80 8.77
CA ALA A 33 12.35 -8.80 8.71
C ALA A 33 12.46 -9.46 7.32
N THR A 34 11.32 -9.79 6.70
CA THR A 34 11.29 -10.40 5.37
C THR A 34 11.77 -9.43 4.29
N VAL A 35 11.36 -8.17 4.37
CA VAL A 35 11.82 -7.11 3.46
C VAL A 35 13.31 -6.89 3.62
N GLU A 36 13.82 -6.80 4.85
CA GLU A 36 15.24 -6.63 5.12
C GLU A 36 16.08 -7.77 4.55
N GLN A 37 15.61 -9.01 4.70
CA GLN A 37 16.33 -10.18 4.22
C GLN A 37 16.31 -10.33 2.69
N ARG A 38 15.20 -9.95 2.03
CA ARG A 38 14.92 -10.36 0.64
C ARG A 38 14.82 -9.22 -0.37
N ALA A 39 14.55 -7.99 0.06
CA ALA A 39 14.50 -6.85 -0.84
C ALA A 39 15.91 -6.34 -1.18
N MET A 40 16.04 -5.74 -2.37
CA MET A 40 17.26 -5.01 -2.74
C MET A 40 17.41 -3.82 -1.78
N PRO A 41 18.66 -3.40 -1.45
CA PRO A 41 18.89 -2.32 -0.49
C PRO A 41 18.07 -1.06 -0.75
N ALA A 42 17.90 -0.68 -2.02
CA ALA A 42 17.13 0.50 -2.43
C ALA A 42 15.64 0.50 -2.01
N TYR A 43 15.06 -0.66 -1.68
CA TYR A 43 13.64 -0.79 -1.36
C TYR A 43 13.34 -1.11 0.10
N ARG A 44 14.36 -1.25 0.96
CA ARG A 44 14.19 -1.71 2.36
C ARG A 44 13.54 -0.69 3.28
N ASP A 45 13.59 0.58 2.88
CA ASP A 45 13.01 1.70 3.61
C ASP A 45 11.67 2.15 3.04
N VAL A 46 11.17 1.49 1.99
CA VAL A 46 9.81 1.76 1.48
C VAL A 46 8.81 1.42 2.59
N PRO A 47 7.99 2.40 3.04
CA PRO A 47 7.05 2.16 4.12
C PRO A 47 5.97 1.17 3.70
N ILE A 48 5.60 0.29 4.62
CA ILE A 48 4.45 -0.60 4.50
C ILE A 48 3.54 -0.25 5.66
N VAL A 49 2.32 0.21 5.37
CA VAL A 49 1.40 0.78 6.37
C VAL A 49 0.02 0.12 6.28
N PRO A 50 -0.75 0.05 7.37
CA PRO A 50 -2.13 -0.43 7.31
C PRO A 50 -3.05 0.59 6.63
N ALA A 51 -4.06 0.10 5.92
CA ALA A 51 -5.12 0.95 5.39
C ALA A 51 -5.94 1.56 6.53
N GLN A 52 -6.11 2.87 6.51
CA GLN A 52 -6.83 3.60 7.58
C GLN A 52 -8.35 3.54 7.44
N LEU A 53 -8.85 3.28 6.23
CA LEU A 53 -10.28 3.31 5.93
C LEU A 53 -11.00 1.98 6.24
N GLY A 54 -10.25 0.93 6.58
CA GLY A 54 -10.79 -0.41 6.86
C GLY A 54 -11.78 -0.87 5.79
N ASP A 55 -12.91 -1.42 6.23
CA ASP A 55 -13.97 -1.94 5.36
C ASP A 55 -14.66 -0.85 4.51
N ARG A 56 -14.48 0.43 4.84
CA ARG A 56 -15.05 1.55 4.08
C ARG A 56 -14.22 1.93 2.87
N ALA A 57 -13.00 1.41 2.71
CA ALA A 57 -12.10 1.77 1.61
C ALA A 57 -12.76 1.61 0.23
N GLY A 58 -13.52 0.53 0.03
CA GLY A 58 -14.24 0.28 -1.24
C GLY A 58 -15.35 1.29 -1.50
N LEU A 59 -16.19 1.56 -0.49
CA LEU A 59 -17.29 2.53 -0.62
C LEU A 59 -16.77 3.95 -0.84
N ILE A 60 -15.75 4.35 -0.08
CA ILE A 60 -15.10 5.66 -0.21
C ILE A 60 -14.44 5.76 -1.59
N GLY A 61 -13.74 4.73 -2.05
CA GLY A 61 -13.15 4.71 -3.39
C GLY A 61 -14.20 4.86 -4.50
N ALA A 62 -15.32 4.15 -4.41
CA ALA A 62 -16.42 4.26 -5.37
C ALA A 62 -17.06 5.66 -5.37
N ALA A 63 -17.31 6.22 -4.18
CA ALA A 63 -17.81 7.58 -4.05
C ALA A 63 -16.81 8.59 -4.62
N SER A 64 -15.51 8.45 -4.32
CA SER A 64 -14.46 9.32 -4.87
C SER A 64 -14.39 9.26 -6.38
N LEU A 65 -14.58 8.09 -7.01
CA LEU A 65 -14.58 7.98 -8.48
C LEU A 65 -15.76 8.74 -9.13
N ILE A 66 -16.93 8.73 -8.49
CA ILE A 66 -18.11 9.49 -8.96
C ILE A 66 -17.91 10.99 -8.71
N LEU A 67 -17.39 11.35 -7.53
CA LEU A 67 -17.12 12.73 -7.16
C LEU A 67 -15.95 13.34 -7.96
N TRP A 68 -15.08 12.51 -8.52
CA TRP A 68 -13.97 12.90 -9.38
C TRP A 68 -14.38 13.08 -10.85
N GLU A 69 -15.65 13.40 -11.13
CA GLU A 69 -16.07 13.97 -12.41
C GLU A 69 -15.53 15.41 -12.55
N GLY A 70 -14.28 15.53 -13.01
CA GLY A 70 -13.68 16.80 -13.41
C GLY A 70 -12.15 16.82 -13.30
N GLU A 71 -11.47 16.47 -14.39
CA GLU A 71 -10.22 17.04 -14.93
C GLU A 71 -9.70 16.05 -16.01
N PRO A 72 -10.06 16.21 -17.29
CA PRO A 72 -9.46 15.45 -18.37
C PRO A 72 -7.99 15.85 -18.49
N GLY A 73 -7.09 15.04 -17.92
CA GLY A 73 -5.65 15.04 -18.20
C GLY A 73 -4.95 16.38 -17.99
N VAL A 74 -4.43 16.62 -16.78
CA VAL A 74 -3.28 17.51 -16.66
C VAL A 74 -2.06 16.75 -17.19
N SER A 75 -1.76 16.99 -18.47
CA SER A 75 -0.47 16.74 -19.07
C SER A 75 0.29 18.06 -19.05
N THR A 76 0.92 18.37 -17.92
CA THR A 76 2.07 19.28 -17.84
C THR A 76 2.83 19.09 -16.53
#